data_AF-A0A2V7INL6-F1
#
_entry.id   AF-A0A2V7INL6-F1
#
_cell.length_a   1.000
_cell.length_b   1.000
_cell.length_c   1.000
_cell.angle_alpha   90.00
_cell.angle_beta   90.00
_cell.angle_gamma   90.00
#
_symmetry.space_group_name_H-M   'P 1'
#
loop_
_entity.id
_entity.type
_entity.pdbx_description
1 polymer ?
#
loop_
_entity_poly.entity_id
_entity_poly.type
_entity_poly.pdbx_seq_one_letter_code
_entity_poly.pdbx_strand_id
1 'polypeptide(L)'
;MKETHRFIVDRHEEALTVVEVDGTVFLDVPRWLLPGATRADDVLVVTVEAGADRTVVTLERDTAATARAQADAAAAVRRLKRRDPGGDVRL
;
A
#
# COMPACT_ATOMS: atom_id res chain seq x y z
N MET A 1 0.06 -12.32 21.04
CA MET A 1 -0.76 -11.08 20.96
C MET A 1 -1.18 -10.91 19.51
N LYS A 2 -2.39 -10.39 19.24
CA LYS A 2 -2.88 -10.17 17.87
C LYS A 2 -2.74 -8.70 17.52
N GLU A 3 -1.99 -8.42 16.46
CA GLU A 3 -1.76 -7.08 15.94
C GLU A 3 -2.28 -7.00 14.50
N THR A 4 -2.65 -5.79 14.08
CA THR A 4 -3.17 -5.55 12.73
C THR A 4 -2.54 -4.29 12.18
N HIS A 5 -2.02 -4.41 10.95
CA HIS A 5 -1.37 -3.35 10.21
C HIS A 5 -1.99 -3.23 8.82
N ARG A 6 -1.84 -2.06 8.21
CA ARG A 6 -2.24 -1.77 6.85
C ARG A 6 -1.00 -1.52 6.02
N PHE A 7 -0.80 -2.34 4.99
CA PHE A 7 0.28 -2.13 4.02
C PHE A 7 -0.31 -1.54 2.74
N ILE A 8 0.37 -0.58 2.11
CA ILE A 8 0.11 -0.17 0.72
C ILE A 8 1.31 -0.60 -0.11
N VAL A 9 1.07 -1.28 -1.22
CA VAL A 9 2.15 -1.61 -2.15
C VAL A 9 2.55 -0.37 -2.93
N ASP A 10 3.79 0.06 -2.79
CA ASP A 10 4.35 1.17 -3.57
C ASP A 10 4.84 0.66 -4.93
N ARG A 11 5.83 -0.25 -4.91
CA ARG A 11 6.43 -0.80 -6.14
C ARG A 11 7.04 -2.17 -5.93
N HIS A 12 7.22 -2.90 -7.03
CA HIS A 12 7.97 -4.16 -7.04
C HIS A 12 9.38 -3.94 -7.61
N GLU A 13 10.38 -4.53 -6.96
CA GLU A 13 11.79 -4.48 -7.37
C GLU A 13 12.35 -5.89 -7.40
N GLU A 14 12.43 -6.49 -8.59
CA GLU A 14 12.91 -7.88 -8.78
C GLU A 14 12.23 -8.88 -7.81
N ALA A 15 12.98 -9.32 -6.79
CA ALA A 15 12.55 -10.27 -5.75
C ALA A 15 11.91 -9.61 -4.52
N LEU A 16 11.91 -8.29 -4.43
CA LEU A 16 11.42 -7.48 -3.33
C LEU A 16 10.17 -6.69 -3.73
N THR A 17 9.44 -6.22 -2.73
CA THR A 17 8.33 -5.29 -2.87
C THR A 17 8.44 -4.26 -1.77
N VAL A 18 8.36 -2.99 -2.15
CA VAL A 18 8.36 -1.88 -1.21
C VAL A 18 6.91 -1.63 -0.78
N VAL A 19 6.68 -1.60 0.52
CA VAL A 19 5.37 -1.35 1.11
C VAL A 19 5.43 -0.18 2.08
N GLU A 20 4.42 0.67 2.03
CA GLU A 20 4.15 1.65 3.08
C GLU A 20 3.38 0.97 4.21
N VAL A 21 3.86 1.08 5.45
CA VAL A 21 3.22 0.51 6.65
C VAL A 21 2.55 1.59 7.46
N ASP A 22 1.24 1.44 7.65
CA ASP A 22 0.39 2.27 8.49
C ASP A 22 0.46 3.79 8.20
N GLY A 23 0.91 4.20 7.01
CA GLY A 23 1.08 5.62 6.68
C GLY A 23 2.37 6.26 7.18
N THR A 24 3.34 5.48 7.67
CA THR A 24 4.47 6.02 8.44
C THR A 24 5.84 5.70 7.86
N VAL A 25 6.05 4.46 7.44
CA VAL A 25 7.38 3.98 7.04
C VAL A 25 7.29 3.11 5.79
N PHE A 26 8.33 3.14 4.97
CA PHE A 26 8.48 2.23 3.84
C PHE A 26 9.42 1.09 4.21
N LEU A 27 9.04 -0.14 3.87
CA LEU A 27 9.80 -1.35 4.15
C LEU A 27 9.89 -2.22 2.90
N ASP A 28 11.04 -2.87 2.73
CA ASP A 28 11.24 -3.87 1.70
C ASP A 28 10.85 -5.25 2.24
N VAL A 29 9.92 -5.92 1.56
CA VAL A 29 9.50 -7.28 1.89
C VAL A 29 9.76 -8.23 0.72
N PRO A 30 10.05 -9.52 0.98
CA PRO A 30 10.17 -10.49 -0.09
C PRO A 30 8.87 -10.61 -0.87
N ARG A 31 8.94 -10.62 -2.20
CA ARG A 31 7.76 -10.66 -3.07
C ARG A 31 6.90 -11.91 -2.84
N TRP A 32 7.53 -13.03 -2.50
CA TRP A 32 6.84 -14.29 -2.22
C TRP A 32 6.02 -14.28 -0.92
N LEU A 33 6.19 -13.27 -0.06
CA LEU A 33 5.39 -13.09 1.14
C LEU A 33 3.99 -12.54 0.83
N LEU A 34 3.83 -11.90 -0.32
CA LEU A 34 2.58 -11.24 -0.70
C LEU A 34 1.64 -12.20 -1.46
N PRO A 35 0.32 -11.95 -1.42
CA PRO A 35 -0.62 -12.66 -2.29
C PRO A 35 -0.21 -12.55 -3.77
N GLY A 36 -0.33 -13.65 -4.53
CA GLY A 36 0.25 -13.73 -5.88
C GLY A 36 -0.31 -12.74 -6.91
N ALA A 37 -1.49 -12.16 -6.66
CA ALA A 37 -2.14 -11.18 -7.53
C ALA A 37 -2.03 -9.73 -7.02
N THR A 38 -1.13 -9.46 -6.07
CA THR A 38 -0.88 -8.13 -5.53
C THR A 38 -0.18 -7.24 -6.57
N ARG A 39 -0.63 -5.98 -6.68
CA ARG A 39 -0.12 -4.95 -7.59
C ARG A 39 0.26 -3.68 -6.82
N ALA A 40 0.92 -2.74 -7.50
CA ALA A 40 1.09 -1.38 -6.99
C ALA A 40 -0.27 -0.75 -6.65
N ASP A 41 -0.27 0.09 -5.61
CA ASP A 41 -1.43 0.73 -4.97
C ASP A 41 -2.42 -0.23 -4.27
N ASP A 42 -2.21 -1.55 -4.30
CA ASP A 42 -3.05 -2.47 -3.54
C ASP A 42 -2.86 -2.25 -2.04
N VAL A 43 -3.97 -2.23 -1.32
CA VAL A 43 -4.01 -2.18 0.14
C VAL A 43 -4.13 -3.59 0.69
N LEU A 44 -3.23 -3.95 1.60
CA LEU A 44 -3.24 -5.23 2.30
C LEU A 44 -3.56 -5.03 3.78
N VAL A 45 -4.42 -5.88 4.31
CA VAL A 45 -4.60 -6.06 5.75
C VAL A 45 -3.64 -7.14 6.21
N VAL A 46 -2.76 -6.78 7.13
CA VAL A 46 -1.75 -7.68 7.69
C VAL A 46 -2.12 -7.95 9.14
N THR A 47 -2.36 -9.22 9.45
CA THR A 47 -2.61 -9.67 10.81
C THR A 47 -1.43 -10.47 11.31
N VAL A 48 -0.89 -10.11 12.48
CA VAL A 48 0.23 -10.80 13.11
C VAL A 48 -0.23 -11.44 14.41
N GLU A 49 -0.03 -12.74 14.51
CA GLU A 49 -0.30 -13.51 15.72
C GLU A 49 1.02 -14.12 16.21
N ALA A 50 1.68 -13.40 17.12
CA ALA A 50 2.95 -13.82 17.72
C ALA A 50 2.73 -14.65 19.00
N GLY A 51 3.36 -15.82 19.04
CA GLY A 51 3.54 -16.68 20.21
C GLY A 51 5.03 -16.77 20.61
N ALA A 52 5.36 -17.65 21.55
CA ALA A 52 6.74 -17.77 22.08
C ALA A 52 7.74 -18.28 21.02
N ASP A 53 7.36 -19.32 20.28
CA ASP A 53 8.25 -20.00 19.32
C ASP A 53 7.76 -19.90 17.86
N ARG A 54 6.60 -19.27 17.65
CA ARG A 54 5.94 -19.19 16.33
C ARG A 54 5.24 -17.86 16.14
N THR A 55 5.38 -17.32 14.94
CA THR A 55 4.58 -16.19 14.45
C THR A 55 3.79 -16.62 13.22
N VAL A 56 2.51 -16.27 13.18
CA VAL A 56 1.67 -16.41 11.99
C VAL A 56 1.38 -15.01 11.45
N VAL A 57 1.69 -14.80 10.17
CA VAL A 57 1.38 -13.55 9.46
C VAL A 57 0.38 -13.87 8.36
N THR A 58 -0.78 -13.24 8.41
CA THR A 58 -1.82 -13.37 7.39
C THR A 58 -1.89 -12.06 6.62
N LEU A 59 -1.72 -12.12 5.30
CA LEU A 59 -1.84 -10.98 4.40
C LEU A 59 -3.03 -11.18 3.47
N GLU A 60 -3.98 -10.27 3.53
CA GLU A 60 -5.19 -10.29 2.70
C GLU A 60 -5.30 -9.01 1.89
N ARG A 61 -5.67 -9.13 0.61
CA ARG A 61 -5.93 -7.96 -0.23
C ARG A 61 -7.28 -7.36 0.15
N ASP A 62 -7.29 -6.08 0.51
CA ASP A 62 -8.51 -5.32 0.71
C ASP A 62 -8.86 -4.58 -0.58
N THR A 63 -9.62 -5.24 -1.44
CA THR A 63 -10.05 -4.67 -2.73
C THR A 63 -10.95 -3.45 -2.56
N ALA A 64 -11.68 -3.35 -1.44
CA ALA A 64 -12.55 -2.22 -1.17
C ALA A 64 -11.75 -0.98 -0.73
N ALA A 65 -10.78 -1.16 0.17
CA ALA A 65 -9.86 -0.10 0.57
C ALA A 65 -8.99 0.36 -0.62
N THR A 66 -8.54 -0.57 -1.46
CA THR A 66 -7.81 -0.26 -2.70
C THR A 66 -8.64 0.65 -3.61
N ALA A 67 -9.91 0.28 -3.89
CA ALA A 67 -10.80 1.09 -4.71
C ALA A 67 -11.04 2.50 -4.10
N ARG A 68 -11.11 2.59 -2.77
CA ARG A 68 -11.29 3.86 -2.07
C ARG A 68 -10.05 4.75 -2.15
N ALA A 69 -8.87 4.19 -1.94
CA ALA A 69 -7.61 4.91 -2.08
C ALA A 69 -7.45 5.50 -3.49
N GLN A 70 -7.78 4.71 -4.52
CA GLN A 70 -7.78 5.18 -5.92
C GLN A 70 -8.79 6.31 -6.15
N ALA A 71 -10.00 6.21 -5.60
CA ALA A 71 -11.02 7.24 -5.70
C ALA A 71 -10.57 8.56 -5.01
N ASP A 72 -9.97 8.46 -3.83
CA ASP A 72 -9.48 9.62 -3.07
C ASP A 72 -8.30 10.30 -3.79
N ALA A 73 -7.37 9.53 -4.35
CA ALA A 73 -6.28 10.04 -5.18
C ALA A 73 -6.83 10.76 -6.43
N ALA A 74 -7.78 10.15 -7.14
CA ALA A 74 -8.43 10.78 -8.29
C ALA A 74 -9.16 12.09 -7.91
N ALA A 75 -9.83 12.12 -6.76
CA ALA A 75 -10.50 13.31 -6.26
C ALA A 75 -9.49 14.43 -5.89
N ALA A 76 -8.35 14.07 -5.30
CA ALA A 76 -7.28 15.00 -5.00
C ALA A 76 -6.70 15.64 -6.27
N VAL A 77 -6.41 14.83 -7.29
CA VAL A 77 -5.94 15.32 -8.60
C VAL A 77 -6.96 16.25 -9.25
N ARG A 78 -8.25 15.88 -9.25
CA ARG A 78 -9.33 16.75 -9.80
C ARG A 78 -9.42 18.08 -9.08
N ARG A 79 -9.28 18.09 -7.75
CA ARG A 79 -9.28 19.32 -6.95
C ARG A 79 -8.06 20.19 -7.24
N LEU A 80 -6.90 19.59 -7.46
CA LEU A 80 -5.67 20.29 -7.80
C LEU A 80 -5.77 20.96 -9.18
N LYS A 81 -6.19 20.21 -10.21
CA LYS A 81 -6.42 20.74 -11.57
C LYS A 81 -7.44 21.88 -11.63
N ARG A 82 -8.43 21.89 -10.72
CA ARG A 82 -9.40 22.99 -10.61
C ARG A 82 -8.79 24.25 -10.00
N ARG A 83 -7.81 24.11 -9.11
CA ARG A 83 -7.13 25.23 -8.43
C ARG A 83 -5.98 25.80 -9.25
N ASP A 84 -5.34 24.99 -10.08
CA ASP A 84 -4.27 25.39 -10.97
C ASP A 84 -4.42 24.63 -12.32
N PRO A 85 -4.91 25.28 -13.38
CA PRO A 85 -5.05 24.67 -14.69
C PRO A 85 -3.71 24.40 -15.41
N GLY A 86 -2.58 24.83 -14.83
CA GLY A 86 -1.25 24.75 -15.42
C GLY A 86 -0.75 26.14 -15.81
N GLY A 87 0.12 26.72 -14.99
CA GLY A 87 0.99 27.82 -15.40
C GLY A 87 2.22 27.26 -16.13
N ASP A 88 2.47 27.71 -17.36
CA ASP A 88 3.66 27.37 -18.15
C ASP A 88 4.94 27.51 -17.31
N VAL A 89 5.60 26.39 -17.03
CA VAL A 89 6.99 26.42 -16.54
C VAL A 89 7.87 26.68 -17.75
N ARG A 90 8.22 27.95 -17.99
CA ARG A 90 9.29 28.30 -18.93
C ARG A 90 10.63 27.90 -18.32
N LEU A 91 11.30 26.93 -18.95
CA LEU A 91 12.72 26.63 -18.75
C LEU A 91 13.59 27.73 -19.38
#